data_AF-A0A9D7DER3-F1
#
_entry.id   AF-A0A9D7DER3-F1
#
_cell.length_a   1.000
_cell.length_b   1.000
_cell.length_c   1.000
_cell.angle_alpha   90.00
_cell.angle_beta   90.00
_cell.angle_gamma   90.00
#
_symmetry.space_group_name_H-M   'P 1'
#
loop_
_entity.id
_entity.type
_entity.pdbx_description
1 polymer ?
#
loop_
_entity_poly.entity_id
_entity_poly.type
_entity_poly.pdbx_seq_one_letter_code
_entity_poly.pdbx_strand_id
1 'polypeptide(L)'
;MKDSASYKAGERMQQLMMQPSPEAFMQLGHDFAQMAEAEPAAALDLATALSVLGFTGPALAIFGDALDNVDAWRAGALETTRPHIGYETALLFIGETIQLRMNPEFPQLCTRLGLSRYWRDTNAWPDCVAEAPYDFKAACGAP
;
A
#
# COMPACT_ATOMS: atom_id res chain seq x y z
N MET A 1 -21.34 -6.90 0.31
CA MET A 1 -20.66 -6.95 -1.00
C MET A 1 -20.88 -5.68 -1.81
N LYS A 2 -22.12 -5.29 -2.17
CA LYS A 2 -22.33 -4.00 -2.88
C LYS A 2 -22.01 -2.76 -2.04
N ASP A 3 -22.04 -2.88 -0.71
CA ASP A 3 -21.76 -1.75 0.18
C ASP A 3 -20.34 -1.73 0.74
N SER A 4 -19.48 -2.71 0.39
CA SER A 4 -18.11 -2.74 0.91
C SER A 4 -17.24 -1.68 0.27
N ALA A 5 -16.22 -1.25 1.00
CA ALA A 5 -15.21 -0.32 0.52
C ALA A 5 -14.60 -0.75 -0.83
N SER A 6 -14.22 -2.02 -0.98
CA SER A 6 -13.61 -2.52 -2.23
C SER A 6 -14.55 -2.42 -3.43
N TYR A 7 -15.85 -2.68 -3.25
CA TYR A 7 -16.82 -2.55 -4.33
C TYR A 7 -17.00 -1.09 -4.73
N LYS A 8 -17.17 -0.19 -3.75
CA LYS A 8 -17.28 1.26 -3.98
C LYS A 8 -16.02 1.83 -4.64
N ALA A 9 -14.84 1.35 -4.25
CA ALA A 9 -13.57 1.72 -4.89
C ALA A 9 -13.56 1.34 -6.38
N GLY A 10 -14.07 0.14 -6.72
CA GLY A 10 -14.30 -0.29 -8.09
C GLY A 10 -15.23 0.63 -8.87
N GLU A 11 -16.36 1.04 -8.28
CA GLU A 11 -17.30 1.98 -8.90
C GLU A 11 -16.67 3.35 -9.12
N ARG A 12 -15.85 3.85 -8.18
CA ARG A 12 -15.13 5.12 -8.33
C ARG A 12 -14.09 5.07 -9.44
N MET A 13 -13.32 3.98 -9.54
CA MET A 13 -12.41 3.77 -10.67
C MET A 13 -13.16 3.74 -12.00
N GLN A 14 -14.30 3.04 -12.07
CA GLN A 14 -15.12 3.02 -13.27
C GLN A 14 -15.63 4.42 -13.65
N GLN A 15 -16.07 5.20 -12.68
CA GLN A 15 -16.52 6.58 -12.91
C GLN A 15 -15.39 7.46 -13.46
N LEU A 16 -14.19 7.37 -12.88
CA LEU A 16 -13.01 8.07 -13.39
C LEU A 16 -12.70 7.69 -14.84
N MET A 17 -12.73 6.39 -15.17
CA MET A 17 -12.46 5.92 -16.54
C MET A 17 -13.48 6.45 -17.55
N MET A 18 -14.74 6.64 -17.14
CA MET A 18 -15.80 7.17 -17.99
C MET A 18 -15.67 8.69 -18.22
N GLN A 19 -15.15 9.43 -17.24
CA GLN A 19 -15.01 10.89 -17.28
C GLN A 19 -13.69 11.34 -16.62
N PRO A 20 -12.53 11.13 -17.28
CA PRO A 20 -11.24 11.41 -16.68
C PRO A 20 -10.98 12.92 -16.59
N SER A 21 -10.63 13.39 -15.39
CA SER A 21 -10.06 14.72 -15.17
C SER A 21 -9.03 14.69 -14.04
N PRO A 22 -8.10 15.68 -13.99
CA PRO A 22 -7.18 15.82 -12.87
C PRO A 22 -7.89 15.91 -11.52
N GLU A 23 -9.00 16.65 -11.44
CA GLU A 23 -9.79 16.82 -10.23
C GLU A 23 -10.45 15.50 -9.80
N ALA A 24 -11.04 14.76 -10.75
CA ALA A 24 -11.63 13.46 -10.47
C ALA A 24 -10.58 12.43 -10.01
N PHE A 25 -9.37 12.50 -10.56
CA PHE A 25 -8.26 11.66 -10.14
C PHE A 25 -7.82 11.98 -8.71
N MET A 26 -7.65 13.26 -8.38
CA MET A 26 -7.32 13.67 -7.00
C MET A 26 -8.43 13.28 -6.01
N GLN A 27 -9.70 13.41 -6.40
CA GLN A 27 -10.83 12.99 -5.59
C GLN A 27 -10.83 11.48 -5.35
N LEU A 28 -10.46 10.67 -6.35
CA LEU A 28 -10.34 9.21 -6.20
C LEU A 28 -9.38 8.84 -5.05
N GLY A 29 -8.23 9.53 -4.97
CA GLY A 29 -7.26 9.32 -3.89
C GLY A 29 -7.85 9.63 -2.51
N HIS A 30 -8.60 10.73 -2.40
CA HIS A 30 -9.28 11.10 -1.16
C HIS A 30 -10.36 10.09 -0.76
N ASP A 31 -11.20 9.69 -1.72
CA ASP A 31 -12.26 8.71 -1.52
C ASP A 31 -11.70 7.38 -0.98
N PHE A 32 -10.59 6.91 -1.55
CA PHE A 32 -9.95 5.66 -1.13
C PHE A 32 -9.40 5.76 0.30
N ALA A 33 -8.79 6.89 0.66
CA ALA A 33 -8.31 7.10 2.03
C ALA A 33 -9.46 7.11 3.04
N GLN A 34 -10.57 7.79 2.73
CA GLN A 34 -11.77 7.80 3.58
C GLN A 34 -12.39 6.41 3.71
N MET A 35 -12.41 5.62 2.63
CA MET A 35 -12.91 4.25 2.65
C MET A 35 -12.02 3.34 3.53
N ALA A 36 -10.69 3.50 3.47
CA ALA A 36 -9.77 2.75 4.30
C ALA A 36 -9.93 3.06 5.80
N GLU A 37 -10.17 4.33 6.14
CA GLU A 37 -10.47 4.76 7.51
C GLU A 37 -11.80 4.18 8.02
N ALA A 38 -12.85 4.23 7.19
CA ALA A 38 -14.18 3.76 7.55
C ALA A 38 -14.29 2.22 7.62
N GLU A 39 -13.50 1.50 6.82
CA GLU A 39 -13.50 0.04 6.75
C GLU A 39 -12.06 -0.49 6.84
N PRO A 40 -11.49 -0.60 8.06
CA PRO A 40 -10.08 -1.00 8.26
C PRO A 40 -9.70 -2.33 7.61
N ALA A 41 -10.67 -3.24 7.42
CA ALA A 41 -10.49 -4.51 6.73
C ALA A 41 -10.05 -4.36 5.26
N ALA A 42 -10.38 -3.26 4.61
CA ALA A 42 -10.01 -2.96 3.22
C ALA A 42 -8.74 -2.10 3.11
N ALA A 43 -8.17 -1.66 4.23
CA ALA A 43 -7.10 -0.65 4.25
C ALA A 43 -5.86 -1.07 3.45
N LEU A 44 -5.40 -2.32 3.57
CA LEU A 44 -4.21 -2.80 2.84
C LEU A 44 -4.44 -2.87 1.31
N ASP A 45 -5.62 -3.31 0.89
CA ASP A 45 -5.99 -3.39 -0.53
C ASP A 45 -6.06 -1.98 -1.13
N LEU A 46 -6.69 -1.05 -0.41
CA LEU A 46 -6.83 0.34 -0.83
C LEU A 46 -5.49 1.09 -0.82
N ALA A 47 -4.62 0.83 0.16
CA ALA A 47 -3.25 1.37 0.18
C ALA A 47 -2.41 0.85 -1.00
N THR A 48 -2.59 -0.41 -1.36
CA THR A 48 -1.95 -0.99 -2.55
C THR A 48 -2.47 -0.33 -3.83
N ALA A 49 -3.79 -0.14 -3.93
CA ALA A 49 -4.39 0.55 -5.07
C ALA A 49 -3.90 2.00 -5.19
N LEU A 50 -3.84 2.73 -4.07
CA LEU A 50 -3.27 4.08 -4.03
C LEU A 50 -1.79 4.10 -4.46
N SER A 51 -1.02 3.08 -4.10
CA SER A 51 0.38 2.95 -4.53
C SER A 51 0.49 2.77 -6.04
N VAL A 52 -0.36 1.93 -6.65
CA VAL A 52 -0.43 1.73 -8.11
C VAL A 52 -0.83 3.01 -8.83
N LEU A 53 -1.72 3.80 -8.21
CA LEU A 53 -2.14 5.10 -8.74
C LEU A 53 -1.11 6.23 -8.49
N GLY A 54 -0.02 5.96 -7.74
CA GLY A 54 1.01 6.96 -7.44
C GLY A 54 0.68 7.92 -6.29
N PHE A 55 -0.38 7.67 -5.51
CA PHE A 55 -0.70 8.40 -4.28
C PHE A 55 0.16 7.90 -3.11
N THR A 56 1.48 8.07 -3.23
CA THR A 56 2.47 7.48 -2.32
C THR A 56 2.28 7.89 -0.85
N GLY A 57 2.09 9.18 -0.57
CA GLY A 57 1.91 9.66 0.81
C GLY A 57 0.68 9.06 1.51
N PRO A 58 -0.53 9.19 0.94
CA PRO A 58 -1.73 8.54 1.47
C PRO A 58 -1.59 7.03 1.64
N ALA A 59 -0.97 6.34 0.67
CA ALA A 59 -0.75 4.90 0.75
C ALA A 59 0.13 4.51 1.96
N LEU A 60 1.26 5.20 2.15
CA LEU A 60 2.18 4.94 3.26
C LEU A 60 1.52 5.20 4.62
N ALA A 61 0.72 6.26 4.73
CA ALA A 61 -0.04 6.57 5.94
C ALA A 61 -1.02 5.42 6.28
N ILE A 62 -1.82 4.97 5.30
CA ILE A 62 -2.80 3.89 5.52
C ILE A 62 -2.10 2.57 5.85
N PHE A 63 -0.99 2.23 5.19
CA PHE A 63 -0.21 1.06 5.56
C PHE A 63 0.29 1.15 7.00
N GLY A 64 0.77 2.33 7.42
CA GLY A 64 1.22 2.56 8.78
C GLY A 64 0.11 2.34 9.79
N ASP A 65 -1.01 3.03 9.62
CA ASP A 65 -2.16 2.96 10.52
C ASP A 65 -2.73 1.54 10.60
N ALA A 66 -2.85 0.84 9.47
CA ALA A 66 -3.34 -0.54 9.43
C ALA A 66 -2.40 -1.50 10.18
N LEU A 67 -1.08 -1.31 10.05
CA LEU A 67 -0.09 -2.12 10.75
C LEU A 67 0.01 -1.76 12.25
N ASP A 68 -0.46 -0.58 12.67
CA ASP A 68 -0.54 -0.20 14.09
C ASP A 68 -1.79 -0.78 14.76
N ASN A 69 -2.82 -1.13 13.97
CA ASN A 69 -4.07 -1.72 14.44
C ASN A 69 -4.45 -3.00 13.68
N VAL A 70 -3.54 -3.97 13.72
CA VAL A 70 -3.66 -5.26 12.99
C VAL A 70 -4.95 -6.00 13.34
N ASP A 71 -5.42 -5.92 14.59
CA ASP A 71 -6.63 -6.61 15.02
C ASP A 71 -7.90 -6.02 14.38
N ALA A 72 -7.99 -4.69 14.25
CA ALA A 72 -9.11 -4.04 13.58
C ALA A 72 -9.16 -4.40 12.09
N TRP A 73 -8.00 -4.43 11.44
CA TRP A 73 -7.89 -4.90 10.05
C TRP A 73 -8.34 -6.37 9.92
N ARG A 74 -7.86 -7.26 10.81
CA ARG A 74 -8.18 -8.70 10.75
C ARG A 74 -9.64 -9.03 11.03
N ALA A 75 -10.31 -8.25 11.89
CA ALA A 75 -11.66 -8.55 12.33
C ALA A 75 -12.68 -8.58 11.18
N GLY A 76 -12.49 -7.75 10.15
CA GLY A 76 -13.38 -7.65 8.99
C GLY A 76 -12.81 -8.20 7.68
N ALA A 77 -11.52 -8.59 7.65
CA ALA A 77 -10.89 -9.09 6.43
C ALA A 77 -11.54 -10.41 5.98
N LEU A 78 -11.79 -10.52 4.67
CA LEU A 78 -12.24 -11.78 4.06
C LEU A 78 -11.23 -12.87 4.39
N GLU A 79 -11.69 -14.10 4.53
CA GLU A 79 -10.82 -15.23 4.90
C GLU A 79 -9.67 -15.43 3.90
N THR A 80 -9.86 -15.01 2.64
CA THR A 80 -8.85 -14.97 1.58
C THR A 80 -7.84 -13.83 1.66
N THR A 81 -8.14 -12.75 2.42
CA THR A 81 -7.24 -11.62 2.73
C THR A 81 -6.67 -11.69 4.14
N ARG A 82 -7.17 -12.60 4.99
CA ARG A 82 -6.48 -13.01 6.23
C ARG A 82 -5.14 -13.67 5.85
N PRO A 83 -4.09 -13.51 6.66
CA PRO A 83 -2.73 -13.28 6.22
C PRO A 83 -2.21 -14.33 5.23
N HIS A 84 -2.45 -14.07 3.95
CA HIS A 84 -1.53 -14.39 2.88
C HIS A 84 -0.72 -13.12 2.59
N ILE A 85 0.07 -12.65 3.56
CA ILE A 85 1.00 -11.49 3.44
C ILE A 85 1.99 -11.65 2.26
N GLY A 86 1.88 -12.69 1.43
CA GLY A 86 2.67 -12.88 0.22
C GLY A 86 2.16 -12.15 -1.02
N TYR A 87 0.85 -12.03 -1.25
CA TYR A 87 0.36 -11.46 -2.53
C TYR A 87 0.44 -9.93 -2.52
N GLU A 88 -0.08 -9.29 -1.47
CA GLU A 88 -0.12 -7.84 -1.34
C GLU A 88 1.28 -7.26 -1.19
N THR A 89 2.19 -7.96 -0.50
CA THR A 89 3.59 -7.53 -0.42
C THR A 89 4.32 -7.64 -1.74
N ALA A 90 4.01 -8.63 -2.59
CA ALA A 90 4.55 -8.71 -3.94
C ALA A 90 4.10 -7.52 -4.80
N LEU A 91 2.87 -7.01 -4.61
CA LEU A 91 2.37 -5.82 -5.31
C LEU A 91 3.15 -4.54 -4.95
N LEU A 92 3.86 -4.49 -3.82
CA LEU A 92 4.75 -3.37 -3.49
C LEU A 92 5.98 -3.29 -4.40
N PHE A 93 6.28 -4.36 -5.17
CA PHE A 93 7.48 -4.49 -6.00
C PHE A 93 7.20 -4.58 -7.51
N ILE A 94 5.94 -4.47 -7.96
CA ILE A 94 5.62 -4.41 -9.40
C ILE A 94 6.04 -3.05 -10.02
N GLY A 95 6.07 -2.96 -11.35
CA GLY A 95 6.50 -1.74 -12.05
C GLY A 95 5.65 -0.52 -11.72
N GLU A 96 4.34 -0.72 -11.56
CA GLU A 96 3.34 0.31 -11.30
C GLU A 96 3.53 1.00 -9.94
N THR A 97 4.15 0.32 -8.97
CA THR A 97 4.42 0.87 -7.63
C THR A 97 5.80 1.51 -7.50
N ILE A 98 6.46 1.86 -8.62
CA ILE A 98 7.79 2.48 -8.60
C ILE A 98 7.84 3.77 -7.76
N GLN A 99 6.81 4.62 -7.83
CA GLN A 99 6.75 5.88 -7.09
C GLN A 99 6.71 5.66 -5.57
N LEU A 100 6.15 4.55 -5.11
CA LEU A 100 6.20 4.14 -3.72
C LEU A 100 7.66 3.88 -3.31
N ARG A 101 8.40 3.11 -4.10
CA ARG A 101 9.80 2.72 -3.80
C ARG A 101 10.78 3.88 -3.88
N MET A 102 10.49 4.91 -4.68
CA MET A 102 11.31 6.12 -4.76
C MET A 102 11.17 7.04 -3.55
N ASN A 103 10.17 6.82 -2.68
CA ASN A 103 9.98 7.59 -1.46
C ASN A 103 10.88 7.05 -0.32
N PRO A 104 11.64 7.89 0.39
CA PRO A 104 12.56 7.47 1.46
C PRO A 104 11.88 6.89 2.71
N GLU A 105 10.56 6.98 2.83
CA GLU A 105 9.77 6.34 3.91
C GLU A 105 9.41 4.88 3.59
N PHE A 106 9.48 4.45 2.33
CA PHE A 106 9.15 3.07 1.94
C PHE A 106 9.98 1.99 2.66
N PRO A 107 11.30 2.16 2.93
CA PRO A 107 12.07 1.23 3.75
C PRO A 107 11.48 1.01 5.15
N GLN A 108 10.83 2.02 5.74
CA GLN A 108 10.19 1.89 7.06
C GLN A 108 8.99 0.95 6.98
N LEU A 109 8.17 1.07 5.92
CA LEU A 109 7.10 0.10 5.64
C LEU A 109 7.67 -1.31 5.50
N CYS A 110 8.74 -1.48 4.73
CA CYS A 110 9.41 -2.78 4.55
C CYS A 110 9.91 -3.36 5.88
N THR A 111 10.40 -2.52 6.79
CA THR A 111 10.83 -2.93 8.13
C THR A 111 9.65 -3.40 8.96
N ARG A 112 8.52 -2.67 8.95
CA ARG A 112 7.30 -3.06 9.68
C ARG A 112 6.69 -4.37 9.16
N LEU A 113 6.84 -4.65 7.87
CA LEU A 113 6.43 -5.91 7.24
C LEU A 113 7.42 -7.07 7.49
N GLY A 114 8.56 -6.82 8.14
CA GLY A 114 9.59 -7.82 8.42
C GLY A 114 10.55 -8.14 7.26
N LEU A 115 10.38 -7.48 6.11
CA LEU A 115 11.20 -7.71 4.91
C LEU A 115 12.65 -7.28 5.11
N SER A 116 12.88 -6.14 5.77
CA SER A 116 14.22 -5.62 6.07
C SER A 116 15.06 -6.60 6.90
N ARG A 117 14.45 -7.42 7.76
CA ARG A 117 15.15 -8.47 8.50
C ARG A 117 15.58 -9.59 7.55
N TYR A 118 14.65 -10.10 6.75
CA TYR A 118 14.92 -11.16 5.79
C TYR A 118 16.06 -10.79 4.84
N TRP A 119 16.04 -9.59 4.25
CA TRP A 119 17.09 -9.15 3.32
C TRP A 119 18.46 -9.01 3.97
N ARG A 120 18.53 -8.58 5.23
CA ARG A 120 19.80 -8.50 5.98
C ARG A 120 20.34 -9.88 6.33
N ASP A 121 19.47 -10.77 6.81
CA ASP A 121 19.86 -12.11 7.27
C ASP A 121 20.32 -12.98 6.08
N THR A 122 19.72 -12.80 4.90
CA THR A 122 19.99 -13.60 3.69
C THR A 122 20.91 -12.92 2.68
N ASN A 123 21.13 -11.61 2.81
CA ASN A 123 21.74 -10.75 1.81
C ASN A 123 21.03 -10.74 0.44
N ALA A 124 19.76 -11.16 0.37
CA ALA A 124 18.95 -11.17 -0.84
C ALA A 124 18.09 -9.88 -0.93
N TRP A 125 18.67 -8.80 -1.42
CA TRP A 125 18.01 -7.49 -1.53
C TRP A 125 17.14 -7.37 -2.80
N PRO A 126 16.04 -6.58 -2.77
CA PRO A 126 15.24 -6.32 -3.97
C PRO A 126 15.99 -5.41 -4.96
N ASP A 127 15.67 -5.53 -6.25
CA ASP A 127 16.32 -4.77 -7.33
C ASP A 127 16.20 -3.24 -7.15
N CYS A 128 15.11 -2.77 -6.54
CA CYS A 128 14.88 -1.35 -6.29
C CYS A 128 15.95 -0.69 -5.40
N VAL A 129 16.75 -1.46 -4.66
CA VAL A 129 17.89 -0.94 -3.88
C VAL A 129 18.93 -0.27 -4.78
N ALA A 130 19.09 -0.72 -6.02
CA ALA A 130 19.98 -0.11 -6.99
C ALA A 130 19.35 1.08 -7.75
N GLU A 131 18.02 1.22 -7.67
CA GLU A 131 17.25 2.22 -8.43
C GLU A 131 16.85 3.42 -7.57
N ALA A 132 16.71 3.24 -6.26
CA ALA A 132 16.27 4.27 -5.34
C ALA A 132 17.24 5.47 -5.29
N PRO A 133 16.74 6.72 -5.22
CA PRO A 133 17.58 7.92 -5.14
C PRO A 133 18.14 8.18 -3.73
N TYR A 134 18.08 7.20 -2.83
CA TYR A 134 18.49 7.27 -1.44
C TYR A 134 19.15 5.95 -1.02
N ASP A 135 19.88 5.95 0.11
CA ASP A 135 20.48 4.73 0.64
C ASP A 135 19.41 3.83 1.26
N PHE A 136 18.85 2.95 0.44
CA PHE A 136 17.79 2.01 0.83
C PHE A 136 18.24 1.08 1.96
N LYS A 137 19.48 0.57 1.89
CA LYS A 137 19.99 -0.38 2.89
C LYS A 137 20.16 0.30 4.25
N ALA A 138 20.69 1.52 4.27
CA ALA A 138 20.81 2.30 5.50
C ALA A 138 19.44 2.62 6.09
N ALA A 139 18.46 3.01 5.27
CA ALA A 139 17.10 3.30 5.71
C ALA A 139 16.38 2.08 6.30
N CYS A 140 16.63 0.86 5.79
CA CYS A 140 16.15 -0.40 6.38
C CYS A 140 16.78 -0.74 7.74
N GLY A 141 17.90 -0.12 8.10
CA GLY A 141 18.61 -0.33 9.36
C GLY A 141 18.36 0.74 10.42
N ALA A 142 17.60 1.79 10.09
CA ALA A 142 17.21 2.82 11.04
C ALA A 142 16.24 2.23 12.10
N PRO A 143 16.44 2.56 13.40
CA PRO A 143 15.63 2.04 14.50
C PRO A 143 14.17 2.49 14.45
#